data_AF-A0A0I9SC61-F1
#
_entry.id   AF-A0A0I9SC61-F1
#
_cell.length_a   1.000
_cell.length_b   1.000
_cell.length_c   1.000
_cell.angle_alpha   90.00
_cell.angle_beta   90.00
_cell.angle_gamma   90.00
#
_symmetry.space_group_name_H-M   'P 1'
#
loop_
_entity.id
_entity.type
_entity.pdbx_description
1 polymer ?
#
loop_
_entity_poly.entity_id
_entity_poly.type
_entity_poly.pdbx_seq_one_letter_code
_entity_poly.pdbx_strand_id
1 'polypeptide(L)'
;MNKTILLVLAFVFAGITSVMANTSKDEKAEVSSVDKKAATEYYLEIGSQSGSGVFSTIELINPFERKLRVVTRGRSTVEISFHEEGTIYGRRLFYTPNTDGQVITDEIKSSEFTISTSYNESSSSSTIKYETRYYYIRER
;
A
#
# COMPACT_ATOMS: atom_id res chain seq x y z
N MET A 1 18.34 27.35 12.96
CA MET A 1 17.73 26.34 13.85
C MET A 1 17.59 25.04 13.06
N ASN A 2 18.55 24.13 13.22
CA ASN A 2 18.53 22.78 12.67
C ASN A 2 17.75 21.85 13.60
N LYS A 3 16.92 20.96 13.05
CA LYS A 3 16.59 19.67 13.69
C LYS A 3 16.45 18.58 12.62
N THR A 4 17.58 17.97 12.29
CA THR A 4 17.66 16.65 11.69
C THR A 4 17.26 15.65 12.77
N ILE A 5 16.19 14.88 12.57
CA ILE A 5 15.77 13.83 13.51
C ILE A 5 16.44 12.54 13.05
N LEU A 6 17.49 12.14 13.77
CA LEU A 6 18.18 10.86 13.62
C LEU A 6 17.47 9.83 14.51
N LEU A 7 16.76 8.87 13.91
CA LEU A 7 16.11 7.79 14.66
C LEU A 7 17.16 6.69 14.94
N VAL A 8 17.79 6.73 16.11
CA VAL A 8 18.70 5.66 16.57
C VAL A 8 17.87 4.52 17.15
N LEU A 9 17.89 3.36 16.48
CA LEU A 9 17.30 2.12 16.97
C LEU A 9 18.35 1.39 17.83
N ALA A 10 18.23 1.52 19.16
CA ALA A 10 19.08 0.80 20.10
C ALA A 10 18.58 -0.65 20.26
N PHE A 11 19.33 -1.62 19.75
CA PHE A 11 19.14 -3.03 20.11
C PHE A 11 19.90 -3.33 21.41
N VAL A 12 19.16 -3.55 22.49
CA VAL A 12 19.72 -4.09 23.74
C VAL A 12 19.97 -5.58 23.53
N PHE A 13 21.24 -5.95 23.34
CA PHE A 13 21.69 -7.34 23.52
C PHE A 13 21.74 -7.64 25.03
N ALA A 14 20.65 -8.17 25.57
CA ALA A 14 20.67 -8.83 26.87
C ALA A 14 21.06 -10.30 26.67
N GLY A 15 22.31 -10.61 26.99
CA GLY A 15 22.80 -11.99 27.02
C GLY A 15 22.23 -12.77 28.19
N ILE A 16 22.10 -14.08 28.01
CA ILE A 16 22.25 -15.08 29.06
C ILE A 16 23.01 -16.29 28.49
N THR A 17 24.32 -16.29 28.72
CA THR A 17 25.04 -17.53 29.07
C THR A 17 24.59 -17.88 30.50
N SER A 18 24.46 -19.11 30.99
CA SER A 18 25.00 -20.43 30.66
C SER A 18 24.27 -21.43 31.59
N VAL A 19 23.98 -22.67 31.17
CA VAL A 19 23.92 -23.83 32.10
C VAL A 19 24.43 -25.08 31.37
N MET A 20 25.39 -25.74 32.02
CA MET A 20 26.09 -26.94 31.59
C MET A 20 25.38 -28.21 32.08
N ALA A 21 25.35 -29.23 31.21
CA ALA A 21 25.19 -30.69 31.38
C ALA A 21 23.94 -31.28 32.07
N ASN A 22 23.15 -32.06 31.30
CA ASN A 22 23.04 -33.50 31.56
C ASN A 22 22.52 -34.26 30.31
N THR A 23 23.03 -35.47 30.12
CA THR A 23 22.67 -36.41 29.05
C THR A 23 21.34 -37.11 29.34
N SER A 24 20.33 -37.02 28.47
CA SER A 24 19.38 -38.12 28.24
C SER A 24 18.54 -37.91 26.99
N LYS A 25 18.76 -38.79 26.02
CA LYS A 25 17.77 -39.50 25.18
C LYS A 25 16.68 -38.68 24.47
N ASP A 26 16.81 -38.63 23.15
CA ASP A 26 15.75 -38.45 22.14
C ASP A 26 14.61 -37.49 22.51
N GLU A 27 14.84 -36.22 22.22
CA GLU A 27 13.75 -35.37 21.76
C GLU A 27 14.25 -34.74 20.46
N LYS A 28 13.67 -35.17 19.33
CA LYS A 28 13.91 -34.53 18.06
C LYS A 28 13.44 -33.09 18.21
N ALA A 29 14.40 -32.17 18.37
CA ALA A 29 14.15 -30.76 18.20
C ALA A 29 13.57 -30.60 16.79
N GLU A 30 12.26 -30.46 16.72
CA GLU A 30 11.58 -30.00 15.53
C GLU A 30 12.07 -28.57 15.33
N VAL A 31 13.15 -28.46 14.55
CA VAL A 31 13.59 -27.19 14.01
C VAL A 31 12.44 -26.74 13.12
N SER A 32 11.54 -25.96 13.71
CA SER A 32 10.62 -25.12 12.97
C SER A 32 11.49 -24.17 12.17
N SER A 33 11.85 -24.60 10.96
CA SER A 33 12.31 -23.70 9.93
C SER A 33 11.09 -22.86 9.55
N VAL A 34 10.83 -21.82 10.35
CA VAL A 34 10.13 -20.66 9.84
C VAL A 34 11.04 -20.13 8.76
N ASP A 35 10.83 -20.59 7.53
CA ASP A 35 11.42 -20.00 6.35
C ASP A 35 11.02 -18.53 6.41
N LYS A 36 11.97 -17.72 6.86
CA LYS A 36 11.86 -16.27 6.93
C LYS A 36 11.98 -15.80 5.48
N LYS A 37 10.96 -16.08 4.66
CA LYS A 37 10.85 -15.60 3.29
C LYS A 37 11.03 -14.10 3.41
N ALA A 38 12.09 -13.57 2.82
CA ALA A 38 12.34 -12.15 2.79
C ALA A 38 11.07 -11.50 2.24
N ALA A 39 10.37 -10.73 3.07
CA ALA A 39 9.16 -10.05 2.64
C ALA A 39 9.61 -8.90 1.75
N THR A 40 9.34 -9.00 0.44
CA THR A 40 9.59 -7.92 -0.50
C THR A 40 8.80 -6.69 -0.06
N GLU A 41 9.49 -5.58 0.18
CA GLU A 41 8.86 -4.31 0.49
C GLU A 41 8.64 -3.53 -0.81
N TYR A 42 7.50 -2.85 -0.91
CA TYR A 42 7.13 -2.05 -2.07
C TYR A 42 7.00 -0.56 -1.73
N TYR A 43 7.15 0.30 -2.74
CA TYR A 43 6.81 1.73 -2.67
C TYR A 43 5.89 2.13 -3.84
N LEU A 44 5.13 3.20 -3.64
CA LEU A 44 4.23 3.78 -4.64
C LEU A 44 4.93 4.95 -5.33
N GLU A 45 5.02 4.89 -6.65
CA GLU A 45 5.60 5.91 -7.51
C GLU A 45 4.51 6.56 -8.37
N ILE A 46 4.52 7.88 -8.44
CA ILE A 46 3.57 8.63 -9.28
C ILE A 46 4.12 8.77 -10.69
N GLY A 47 3.39 8.26 -11.67
CA GLY A 47 3.76 8.39 -13.09
C GLY A 47 3.20 9.66 -13.74
N SER A 48 2.11 10.22 -13.23
CA SER A 48 1.60 11.54 -13.65
C SER A 48 1.12 12.39 -12.47
N GLN A 49 1.63 13.64 -12.41
CA GLN A 49 1.27 14.59 -11.34
C GLN A 49 0.11 15.53 -11.70
N SER A 50 -0.33 15.55 -12.96
CA SER A 50 -1.43 16.45 -13.38
C SER A 50 -2.79 15.86 -13.01
N GLY A 51 -3.65 16.70 -12.43
CA GLY A 51 -5.00 16.30 -12.08
C GLY A 51 -5.85 17.47 -11.60
N SER A 52 -7.17 17.26 -11.56
CA SER A 52 -8.16 18.30 -11.24
C SER A 52 -8.33 18.55 -9.72
N GLY A 53 -7.58 17.84 -8.88
CA GLY A 53 -7.56 18.03 -7.43
C GLY A 53 -8.73 17.36 -6.69
N VAL A 54 -9.39 16.41 -7.33
CA VAL A 54 -10.42 15.54 -6.75
C VAL A 54 -9.82 14.54 -5.75
N PHE A 55 -8.61 14.03 -6.01
CA PHE A 55 -7.88 13.22 -5.03
C PHE A 55 -7.20 14.10 -3.98
N SER A 56 -7.59 13.90 -2.72
CA SER A 56 -6.94 14.53 -1.56
C SER A 56 -5.65 13.81 -1.18
N THR A 57 -5.66 12.47 -1.19
CA THR A 57 -4.49 11.65 -0.85
C THR A 57 -4.58 10.30 -1.54
N ILE A 58 -3.44 9.80 -2.02
CA ILE A 58 -3.27 8.43 -2.50
C ILE A 58 -1.93 7.96 -1.94
N GLU A 59 -1.94 6.89 -1.15
CA GLU A 59 -0.75 6.37 -0.48
C GLU A 59 -0.78 4.84 -0.34
N LEU A 60 0.40 4.26 -0.21
CA LEU A 60 0.59 2.85 0.09
C LEU A 60 0.65 2.67 1.61
N ILE A 61 -0.39 2.06 2.19
CA ILE A 61 -0.52 1.89 3.65
C ILE A 61 0.06 0.57 4.16
N ASN A 62 0.13 -0.45 3.29
CA ASN A 62 0.79 -1.70 3.59
C ASN A 62 1.75 -2.02 2.44
N PRO A 63 3.06 -1.75 2.61
CA PRO A 63 4.04 -1.94 1.57
C PRO A 63 4.38 -3.41 1.32
N PHE A 64 3.90 -4.36 2.13
CA PHE A 64 4.10 -5.79 1.90
C PHE A 64 2.90 -6.45 1.21
N GLU A 65 1.69 -5.91 1.46
CA GLU A 65 0.43 -6.39 0.85
C GLU A 65 -0.04 -5.52 -0.31
N ARG A 66 0.72 -4.50 -0.70
CA ARG A 66 0.42 -3.61 -1.84
C ARG A 66 -0.98 -2.98 -1.73
N LYS A 67 -1.40 -2.61 -0.52
CA LYS A 67 -2.72 -1.99 -0.26
C LYS A 67 -2.63 -0.48 -0.21
N LEU A 68 -3.56 0.17 -0.89
CA LEU A 68 -3.62 1.63 -0.97
C LEU A 68 -4.71 2.19 -0.07
N ARG A 69 -4.46 3.39 0.43
CA ARG A 69 -5.49 4.30 0.92
C ARG A 69 -5.68 5.41 -0.09
N VAL A 70 -6.92 5.56 -0.55
CA VAL A 70 -7.34 6.63 -1.45
C VAL A 70 -8.36 7.50 -0.74
N VAL A 71 -8.13 8.80 -0.70
CA VAL A 71 -9.04 9.79 -0.12
C VAL A 71 -9.45 10.75 -1.23
N THR A 72 -10.76 10.87 -1.46
CA THR A 72 -11.32 11.79 -2.45
C THR A 72 -12.02 12.97 -1.76
N ARG A 73 -12.21 14.09 -2.46
CA ARG A 73 -12.95 15.26 -1.94
C ARG A 73 -14.45 15.02 -1.74
N GLY A 74 -14.95 13.85 -2.11
CA GLY A 74 -16.35 13.48 -1.97
C GLY A 74 -16.53 11.98 -1.72
N ARG A 75 -17.68 11.45 -2.13
CA ARG A 75 -18.03 10.03 -1.94
C ARG A 75 -18.25 9.30 -3.26
N SER A 76 -17.65 9.82 -4.32
CA SER A 76 -17.72 9.21 -5.65
C SER A 76 -16.91 7.94 -5.70
N THR A 77 -17.37 6.98 -6.49
CA THR A 77 -16.66 5.73 -6.72
C THR A 77 -15.22 6.00 -7.17
N VAL A 78 -14.29 5.25 -6.60
CA VAL A 78 -12.90 5.16 -7.03
C VAL A 78 -12.78 3.93 -7.91
N GLU A 79 -12.23 4.09 -9.10
CA GLU A 79 -11.92 3.01 -10.00
C GLU A 79 -10.40 2.81 -10.06
N ILE A 80 -9.97 1.55 -10.00
CA ILE A 80 -8.59 1.15 -10.26
C ILE A 80 -8.58 0.29 -11.51
N SER A 81 -7.87 0.74 -12.54
CA SER A 81 -7.71 0.03 -13.80
C SER A 81 -6.28 -0.48 -13.90
N PHE A 82 -6.12 -1.81 -13.92
CA PHE A 82 -4.82 -2.46 -14.02
C PHE A 82 -4.38 -2.54 -15.47
N HIS A 83 -3.11 -2.26 -15.72
CA HIS A 83 -2.51 -2.50 -17.03
C HIS A 83 -1.83 -3.86 -16.94
N GLU A 84 -2.32 -4.83 -17.70
CA GLU A 84 -1.70 -6.14 -17.88
C GLU A 84 -1.07 -6.17 -19.28
N GLU A 85 0.13 -6.77 -19.41
CA GLU A 85 0.76 -6.94 -20.72
C GLU A 85 -0.11 -7.84 -21.61
N GLY A 86 -0.56 -7.31 -22.75
CA GLY A 86 -1.21 -8.09 -23.81
C GLY A 86 -2.75 -8.18 -23.76
N THR A 87 -3.42 -7.55 -22.78
CA THR A 87 -4.89 -7.49 -22.73
C THR A 87 -5.43 -6.08 -23.00
N ILE A 88 -6.32 -5.96 -23.98
CA ILE A 88 -6.99 -4.70 -24.37
C ILE A 88 -7.95 -4.22 -23.27
N TYR A 89 -8.43 -5.13 -22.42
CA TYR A 89 -9.29 -4.84 -21.28
C TYR A 89 -8.58 -5.22 -19.99
N GLY A 90 -7.82 -4.28 -19.44
CA GLY A 90 -7.29 -4.39 -18.09
C GLY A 90 -8.40 -4.65 -17.07
N ARG A 91 -8.12 -5.46 -16.05
CA ARG A 91 -9.07 -5.68 -14.94
C ARG A 91 -9.36 -4.34 -14.25
N ARG A 92 -10.64 -4.08 -13.95
CA ARG A 92 -11.10 -2.87 -13.26
C ARG A 92 -11.71 -3.24 -11.90
N LEU A 93 -11.33 -2.52 -10.86
CA LEU A 93 -11.94 -2.62 -9.53
C LEU A 93 -12.63 -1.31 -9.19
N PHE A 94 -13.81 -1.42 -8.59
CA PHE A 94 -14.62 -0.27 -8.19
C PHE A 94 -14.80 -0.29 -6.68
N TYR A 95 -14.49 0.82 -6.04
CA TYR A 95 -14.59 0.99 -4.61
C TYR A 95 -15.50 2.17 -4.29
N THR A 96 -16.47 1.94 -3.40
CA THR A 96 -17.30 3.01 -2.86
C THR A 96 -16.62 3.57 -1.61
N PRO A 97 -16.36 4.88 -1.54
CA PRO A 97 -15.78 5.48 -0.35
C PRO A 97 -16.69 5.37 0.87
N ASN A 98 -16.09 5.29 2.05
CA ASN A 98 -16.80 5.38 3.31
C ASN A 98 -17.36 6.80 3.56
N THR A 99 -17.87 7.05 4.77
CA THR A 99 -18.43 8.37 5.14
C THR A 99 -17.42 9.51 5.08
N ASP A 100 -16.13 9.20 5.23
CA ASP A 100 -15.03 10.18 5.23
C ASP A 100 -14.39 10.32 3.83
N GLY A 101 -14.98 9.72 2.79
CA GLY A 101 -14.44 9.77 1.43
C GLY A 101 -13.19 8.89 1.22
N GLN A 102 -12.94 7.96 2.14
CA GLN A 102 -11.80 7.04 2.11
C GLN A 102 -12.15 5.68 1.50
N VAL A 103 -11.23 5.15 0.73
CA VAL A 103 -11.19 3.78 0.22
C VAL A 103 -9.92 3.10 0.70
N ILE A 104 -10.06 1.86 1.19
CA ILE A 104 -8.96 0.94 1.42
C ILE A 104 -9.09 -0.17 0.38
N THR A 105 -8.04 -0.35 -0.43
CA THR A 105 -8.09 -1.32 -1.52
C THR A 105 -7.79 -2.73 -1.02
N ASP A 106 -8.16 -3.72 -1.82
CA ASP A 106 -7.50 -5.02 -1.77
C ASP A 106 -6.04 -4.90 -2.24
N GLU A 107 -5.32 -6.02 -2.22
CA GLU A 107 -3.96 -6.09 -2.79
C GLU A 107 -3.96 -5.66 -4.27
N ILE A 108 -3.11 -4.68 -4.60
CA ILE A 108 -2.86 -4.26 -5.98
C ILE A 108 -1.83 -5.19 -6.60
N LYS A 109 -2.29 -6.09 -7.48
CA LYS A 109 -1.44 -7.12 -8.08
C LYS A 109 -0.57 -6.62 -9.24
N SER A 110 -1.04 -5.61 -9.98
CA SER A 110 -0.25 -5.05 -11.09
C SER A 110 0.74 -3.99 -10.59
N SER A 111 1.94 -3.99 -11.18
CA SER A 111 2.97 -2.99 -10.93
C SER A 111 2.65 -1.66 -11.61
N GLU A 112 1.67 -1.62 -12.50
CA GLU A 112 1.24 -0.44 -13.25
C GLU A 112 -0.29 -0.36 -13.27
N PHE A 113 -0.84 0.80 -12.92
CA PHE A 113 -2.28 1.00 -12.90
C PHE A 113 -2.65 2.48 -12.93
N THR A 114 -3.91 2.74 -13.26
CA THR A 114 -4.53 4.05 -13.08
C THR A 114 -5.53 4.01 -11.93
N ILE A 115 -5.68 5.15 -11.24
CA ILE A 115 -6.75 5.40 -10.29
C ILE A 115 -7.55 6.57 -10.82
N SER A 116 -8.86 6.37 -11.00
CA SER A 116 -9.76 7.40 -11.50
C SER A 116 -10.95 7.62 -10.56
N THR A 117 -11.42 8.86 -10.54
CA THR A 117 -12.63 9.23 -9.80
C THR A 117 -13.24 10.50 -10.40
N SER A 118 -14.39 10.89 -9.88
CA SER A 118 -15.06 12.13 -10.26
C SER A 118 -15.59 12.86 -9.05
N TYR A 119 -15.88 14.15 -9.16
CA TYR A 119 -16.50 14.92 -8.09
C TYR A 119 -17.37 16.00 -8.66
N ASN A 120 -18.57 16.13 -8.09
CA ASN A 120 -19.45 17.24 -8.35
C ASN A 120 -19.33 18.24 -7.19
N GLU A 121 -18.87 19.46 -7.46
CA GLU A 121 -18.59 20.45 -6.42
C GLU A 121 -19.84 20.98 -5.72
N SER A 122 -21.03 20.78 -6.29
CA SER A 122 -22.29 21.19 -5.68
C SER A 122 -23.47 20.37 -6.21
N SER A 123 -24.47 20.11 -5.36
CA SER A 123 -25.76 19.54 -5.78
C SER A 123 -26.52 20.41 -6.80
N SER A 124 -26.17 21.70 -6.92
CA SER A 124 -26.72 22.63 -7.91
C SER A 124 -25.82 22.83 -9.15
N SER A 125 -24.63 22.23 -9.17
CA SER A 125 -23.71 22.27 -10.32
C SER A 125 -23.94 21.07 -11.23
N SER A 126 -24.01 21.30 -12.54
CA SER A 126 -23.99 20.24 -13.56
C SER A 126 -22.56 19.85 -13.96
N THR A 127 -21.55 20.60 -13.51
CA THR A 127 -20.15 20.33 -13.86
C THR A 127 -19.56 19.25 -12.96
N ILE A 128 -19.20 18.12 -13.57
CA ILE A 128 -18.47 17.04 -12.92
C ILE A 128 -16.99 17.18 -13.28
N LYS A 129 -16.13 17.22 -12.26
CA LYS A 129 -14.68 17.13 -12.43
C LYS A 129 -14.28 15.66 -12.47
N TYR A 130 -13.45 15.30 -13.42
CA TYR A 130 -12.86 13.97 -13.52
C TYR A 130 -11.37 14.05 -13.25
N GLU A 131 -10.82 13.05 -12.58
CA GLU A 131 -9.39 12.92 -12.37
C GLU A 131 -8.96 11.47 -12.55
N THR A 132 -7.93 11.27 -13.35
CA THR A 132 -7.23 9.99 -13.50
C THR A 132 -5.77 10.24 -13.25
N ARG A 133 -5.19 9.49 -12.31
CA ARG A 133 -3.75 9.50 -12.03
C ARG A 133 -3.17 8.14 -12.30
N TYR A 134 -1.92 8.14 -12.75
CA TYR A 134 -1.23 6.93 -13.13
C TYR A 134 -0.08 6.66 -12.15
N TYR A 135 0.05 5.39 -11.75
CA TYR A 135 0.91 4.96 -10.66
C TYR A 135 1.66 3.67 -11.00
N TYR A 136 2.82 3.54 -10.38
CA TYR A 136 3.57 2.31 -10.32
C TYR A 136 3.73 1.82 -8.87
N ILE A 137 3.70 0.52 -8.66
CA ILE A 137 4.21 -0.11 -7.44
C ILE A 137 5.53 -0.79 -7.78
N ARG A 138 6.59 -0.41 -7.08
CA ARG A 138 7.97 -0.85 -7.32
C ARG A 138 8.51 -1.53 -6.06
N GLU A 139 9.38 -2.50 -6.25
CA GLU A 139 10.13 -3.13 -5.16
C GLU A 139 11.19 -2.14 -4.64
N ARG A 140 11.41 -2.15 -3.32
CA ARG A 140 12.39 -1.31 -2.64
C ARG A 140 13.80 -1.86 -2.72
#